data_AF-A0A3T0Y9R9-F1
#
_entry.id   AF-A0A3T0Y9R9-F1
#
_cell.length_a   1.000
_cell.length_b   1.000
_cell.length_c   1.000
_cell.angle_alpha   90.00
_cell.angle_beta   90.00
_cell.angle_gamma   90.00
#
_symmetry.space_group_name_H-M   'P 1'
#
loop_
_entity.id
_entity.type
_entity.pdbx_description
1 polymer ?
#
loop_
_entity_poly.entity_id
_entity_poly.type
_entity_poly.pdbx_seq_one_letter_code
_entity_poly.pdbx_strand_id
1 'polypeptide(L)'
;MSFVGTSVDRITPRTTAEDISEVSARTGLIDDAPVITEPFSSWILAGDFPAGRPAWETAGAVFVGDLEPFENRKLWLLNGAHSLLAYCGLARGHHTVAEALDDPLCAEAVEAFWDEAQHHLTLPALDIPAYRDALRERFRNARIAHRLEQIAADGTTKITHEGSPGSPCRARGRSER
;
A
#
# COMPACT_ATOMS: atom_id res chain seq x y z
N MET A 1 27.76 8.87 8.93
CA MET A 1 26.38 9.21 8.52
C MET A 1 25.67 7.91 8.24
N SER A 2 24.48 7.70 8.79
CA SER A 2 23.65 6.51 8.53
C SER A 2 22.43 6.93 7.72
N PHE A 3 21.96 6.05 6.84
CA PHE A 3 20.70 6.18 6.11
C PHE A 3 19.86 4.95 6.38
N VAL A 4 18.63 5.16 6.87
CA VAL A 4 17.69 4.09 7.17
C VAL A 4 16.67 4.00 6.06
N GLY A 5 16.55 2.83 5.44
CA GLY A 5 15.47 2.53 4.50
C GLY A 5 14.16 2.29 5.25
N THR A 6 13.03 2.68 4.65
CA THR A 6 11.71 2.47 5.25
C THR A 6 10.66 2.11 4.21
N SER A 7 9.81 1.15 4.56
CA SER A 7 8.56 0.86 3.85
C SER A 7 7.40 1.24 4.75
N VAL A 8 6.63 2.25 4.33
CA VAL A 8 5.48 2.80 5.07
C VAL A 8 4.23 2.52 4.27
N ASP A 9 3.20 1.99 4.91
CA ASP A 9 1.91 1.74 4.27
C ASP A 9 0.75 2.02 5.22
N ARG A 10 -0.03 3.03 4.85
CA ARG A 10 -1.32 3.38 5.45
C ARG A 10 -2.05 4.33 4.50
N ILE A 11 -3.23 3.92 4.06
CA ILE A 11 -4.09 4.75 3.25
C ILE A 11 -4.65 5.89 4.11
N THR A 12 -4.39 7.12 3.67
CA THR A 12 -4.75 8.36 4.35
C THR A 12 -5.38 9.30 3.33
N PRO A 13 -6.71 9.22 3.10
CA PRO A 13 -7.37 10.11 2.15
C PRO A 13 -7.25 11.57 2.58
N ARG A 14 -7.47 12.47 1.61
CA ARG A 14 -7.56 13.90 1.90
C ARG A 14 -8.80 14.15 2.75
N THR A 15 -8.61 14.80 3.89
CA THR A 15 -9.70 15.26 4.77
C THR A 15 -10.66 16.18 4.01
N THR A 16 -11.96 15.93 4.17
CA THR A 16 -13.05 16.72 3.62
C THR A 16 -13.80 17.50 4.70
N ALA A 17 -14.67 18.44 4.31
CA ALA A 17 -15.53 19.15 5.26
C ALA A 17 -16.54 18.21 5.96
N GLU A 18 -16.92 17.12 5.30
CA GLU A 18 -17.77 16.08 5.88
C GLU A 18 -17.04 15.32 6.98
N ASP A 19 -15.76 14.95 6.76
CA ASP A 19 -14.93 14.31 7.78
C ASP A 19 -14.77 15.17 9.03
N ILE A 20 -14.53 16.48 8.87
CA ILE A 20 -14.43 17.43 9.99
C ILE A 20 -15.74 17.47 10.78
N SER A 21 -16.87 17.52 10.07
CA SER A 21 -18.19 17.51 10.68
C SER A 21 -18.47 16.20 11.42
N GLU A 22 -18.08 15.05 10.85
CA GLU A 22 -18.22 13.74 11.46
C GLU A 22 -17.37 13.62 12.74
N VAL A 23 -16.10 14.03 12.71
CA VAL A 23 -15.21 13.99 13.87
C VAL A 23 -15.76 14.85 15.01
N SER A 24 -16.23 16.06 14.69
CA SER A 24 -16.84 16.95 15.68
C SER A 24 -18.09 16.34 16.30
N ALA A 25 -18.98 15.76 15.48
CA ALA A 25 -20.18 15.09 15.97
C ALA A 25 -19.87 13.87 16.86
N ARG A 26 -18.82 13.11 16.55
CA ARG A 26 -18.46 11.88 17.27
C ARG A 26 -17.67 12.11 18.56
N THR A 27 -16.86 13.16 18.60
CA THR A 27 -15.93 13.42 19.73
C THR A 27 -16.38 14.58 20.62
N GLY A 28 -17.25 15.46 20.11
CA GLY A 28 -17.63 16.72 20.77
C GLY A 28 -16.52 17.79 20.73
N LEU A 29 -15.43 17.55 20.00
CA LEU A 29 -14.30 18.45 19.87
C LEU A 29 -14.28 19.08 18.49
N ILE A 30 -14.00 20.39 18.42
CA ILE A 30 -13.69 21.06 17.17
C ILE A 30 -12.21 20.78 16.86
N ASP A 31 -11.97 19.93 15.87
CA ASP A 31 -10.65 19.65 15.31
C ASP A 31 -10.59 20.27 13.91
N ASP A 32 -9.70 21.25 13.73
CA ASP A 32 -9.50 21.94 12.44
C ASP A 32 -8.60 21.16 11.48
N ALA A 33 -7.95 20.09 11.94
CA ALA A 33 -7.03 19.30 11.15
C ALA A 33 -7.13 17.78 11.42
N PRO A 34 -8.34 17.17 11.37
CA PRO A 34 -8.47 15.75 11.58
C PRO A 34 -7.84 14.98 10.42
N VAL A 35 -7.16 13.88 10.75
CA VAL A 35 -6.56 12.97 9.76
C VAL A 35 -7.33 11.66 9.78
N ILE A 36 -8.04 11.39 8.69
CA ILE A 36 -8.77 10.14 8.51
C ILE A 36 -7.83 9.12 7.88
N THR A 37 -7.84 7.91 8.42
CA THR A 37 -6.98 6.81 7.96
C THR A 37 -7.74 5.50 8.00
N GLU A 38 -7.30 4.53 7.20
CA GLU A 38 -7.69 3.14 7.42
C GLU A 38 -7.18 2.59 8.77
N PRO A 39 -7.81 1.52 9.31
CA PRO A 39 -7.30 0.82 10.49
C PRO A 39 -5.94 0.15 10.27
N PHE A 40 -5.68 -0.36 9.06
CA PHE A 40 -4.41 -0.99 8.71
C PHE A 40 -3.24 -0.01 8.81
N SER A 41 -2.10 -0.46 9.32
CA SER A 41 -0.86 0.29 9.30
C SER A 41 0.34 -0.65 9.29
N SER A 42 1.33 -0.36 8.47
CA SER A 42 2.60 -1.10 8.42
C SER A 42 3.77 -0.13 8.33
N TRP A 43 4.79 -0.38 9.16
CA TRP A 43 6.03 0.39 9.15
C TRP A 43 7.23 -0.55 9.34
N ILE A 44 7.99 -0.73 8.27
CA ILE A 44 9.18 -1.58 8.24
C ILE A 44 10.42 -0.70 8.05
N LEU A 45 11.47 -0.93 8.84
CA LEU A 45 12.72 -0.17 8.78
C LEU A 45 13.92 -1.10 8.65
N ALA A 46 14.93 -0.66 7.89
CA ALA A 46 16.22 -1.33 7.79
C ALA A 46 17.37 -0.31 7.86
N GLY A 47 18.36 -0.58 8.71
CA GLY A 47 19.54 0.26 8.88
C GLY A 47 19.84 0.63 10.33
N ASP A 48 20.93 1.36 10.51
CA ASP A 48 21.50 1.64 11.83
C ASP A 48 21.09 2.99 12.38
N PHE A 49 20.90 3.03 13.70
CA PHE A 49 20.57 4.23 14.46
C PHE A 49 21.72 4.55 15.43
N PRO A 50 22.83 5.16 14.96
CA PRO A 50 24.04 5.35 15.75
C PRO A 50 23.86 6.28 16.97
N ALA A 51 22.86 7.16 16.93
CA ALA A 51 22.48 8.01 18.06
C ALA A 51 21.34 7.41 18.91
N GLY A 52 20.98 6.14 18.68
CA GLY A 52 19.79 5.51 19.23
C GLY A 52 18.52 5.90 18.48
N ARG A 53 17.41 5.28 18.89
CA ARG A 53 16.05 5.53 18.39
C ARG A 53 15.02 5.25 19.48
N PRO A 54 13.79 5.77 19.37
CA PRO A 54 12.68 5.33 20.18
C PRO A 54 12.41 3.82 19.99
N ALA A 55 11.74 3.22 20.97
CA ALA A 55 11.29 1.83 20.92
C ALA A 55 10.02 1.66 20.06
N TRP A 56 10.07 2.07 18.78
CA TRP A 56 8.93 2.03 17.87
C TRP A 56 8.35 0.62 17.66
N GLU A 57 9.11 -0.43 17.94
CA GLU A 57 8.65 -1.81 17.96
C GLU A 57 7.52 -2.04 18.97
N THR A 58 7.45 -1.27 20.06
CA THR A 58 6.33 -1.36 21.02
C THR A 58 5.04 -0.76 20.47
N ALA A 59 5.12 -0.01 19.37
CA ALA A 59 3.99 0.55 18.63
C ALA A 59 3.77 -0.17 17.28
N GLY A 60 4.41 -1.32 17.06
CA GLY A 60 4.21 -2.16 15.88
C GLY A 60 5.18 -1.92 14.71
N ALA A 61 6.19 -1.06 14.85
CA ALA A 61 7.24 -0.94 13.84
C ALA A 61 8.11 -2.21 13.79
N VAL A 62 8.47 -2.66 12.59
CA VAL A 62 9.27 -3.87 12.39
C VAL A 62 10.64 -3.48 11.88
N PHE A 63 11.70 -3.98 12.56
CA PHE A 63 13.08 -3.78 12.13
C PHE A 63 13.59 -5.04 11.45
N VAL A 64 14.16 -4.88 10.27
CA VAL A 64 14.66 -5.99 9.44
C VAL A 64 16.08 -5.69 8.95
N GLY A 65 16.81 -6.75 8.60
CA GLY A 65 18.15 -6.61 8.04
C GLY A 65 18.14 -6.22 6.55
N ASP A 66 17.06 -6.55 5.85
CA ASP A 66 16.87 -6.24 4.43
C ASP A 66 15.42 -5.84 4.18
N LEU A 67 15.25 -4.69 3.54
CA LEU A 67 13.96 -4.08 3.26
C LEU A 67 13.35 -4.56 1.94
N GLU A 68 14.20 -4.99 1.00
CA GLU A 68 13.81 -5.30 -0.37
C GLU A 68 12.65 -6.30 -0.46
N PRO A 69 12.58 -7.39 0.33
CA PRO A 69 11.45 -8.31 0.29
C PRO A 69 10.11 -7.67 0.69
N PHE A 70 10.13 -6.74 1.65
CA PHE A 70 8.94 -6.06 2.14
C PHE A 70 8.48 -4.96 1.18
N GLU A 71 9.43 -4.28 0.54
CA GLU A 71 9.15 -3.35 -0.57
C GLU A 71 8.54 -4.09 -1.75
N ASN A 72 9.13 -5.20 -2.19
CA ASN A 72 8.60 -6.02 -3.28
C ASN A 72 7.19 -6.57 -2.95
N ARG A 73 6.96 -7.03 -1.71
CA ARG A 73 5.63 -7.46 -1.26
C ARG A 73 4.59 -6.35 -1.44
N LYS A 74 4.89 -5.14 -0.98
CA LYS A 74 3.98 -3.99 -1.11
C LYS A 74 3.83 -3.60 -2.59
N LEU A 75 4.94 -3.47 -3.30
CA LEU A 75 4.97 -3.03 -4.68
C LEU A 75 4.14 -3.95 -5.58
N TRP A 76 4.32 -5.26 -5.46
CA TRP A 76 3.57 -6.20 -6.28
C TRP A 76 2.15 -6.37 -5.76
N LEU A 77 1.95 -6.75 -4.49
CA LEU A 77 0.61 -7.13 -4.05
C LEU A 77 -0.32 -5.93 -3.85
N LEU A 78 0.16 -4.79 -3.37
CA LEU A 78 -0.68 -3.59 -3.22
C LEU A 78 -0.69 -2.76 -4.50
N ASN A 79 0.48 -2.25 -4.92
CA ASN A 79 0.51 -1.28 -6.02
C ASN A 79 0.21 -1.93 -7.37
N GLY A 80 0.75 -3.12 -7.63
CA GLY A 80 0.46 -3.89 -8.85
C GLY A 80 -1.03 -4.22 -8.99
N ALA A 81 -1.69 -4.63 -7.90
CA ALA A 81 -3.13 -4.89 -7.91
C ALA A 81 -3.95 -3.60 -8.10
N HIS A 82 -3.56 -2.48 -7.48
CA HIS A 82 -4.19 -1.18 -7.73
C HIS A 82 -4.09 -0.78 -9.21
N SER A 83 -2.91 -0.89 -9.81
CA SER A 83 -2.68 -0.59 -11.22
C SER A 83 -3.54 -1.50 -12.12
N LEU A 84 -3.58 -2.81 -11.83
CA LEU A 84 -4.43 -3.76 -12.55
C LEU A 84 -5.91 -3.36 -12.48
N LEU A 85 -6.43 -3.14 -11.26
CA LEU A 85 -7.82 -2.73 -11.01
C LEU A 85 -8.16 -1.39 -11.68
N ALA A 86 -7.22 -0.45 -11.72
CA ALA A 86 -7.41 0.82 -12.40
C ALA A 86 -7.70 0.63 -13.89
N TYR A 87 -6.89 -0.15 -14.59
CA TYR A 87 -7.08 -0.35 -16.03
C TYR A 87 -8.26 -1.27 -16.36
N CYS A 88 -8.37 -2.42 -15.70
CA CYS A 88 -9.46 -3.36 -15.99
C CYS A 88 -10.81 -2.83 -15.50
N GLY A 89 -10.84 -2.15 -14.35
CA GLY A 89 -12.05 -1.53 -13.81
C GLY A 89 -12.56 -0.40 -14.69
N LEU A 90 -11.68 0.53 -15.10
CA LEU A 90 -12.07 1.62 -16.01
C LEU A 90 -12.58 1.10 -17.35
N ALA A 91 -11.94 0.07 -17.92
CA ALA A 91 -12.39 -0.56 -19.17
C ALA A 91 -13.80 -1.19 -19.06
N ARG A 92 -14.27 -1.44 -17.84
CA ARG A 92 -15.57 -2.04 -17.54
C ARG A 92 -16.59 -1.04 -16.99
N GLY A 93 -16.22 0.24 -16.90
CA GLY A 93 -17.10 1.32 -16.45
C GLY A 93 -17.16 1.50 -14.93
N HIS A 94 -16.23 0.90 -14.17
CA HIS A 94 -16.10 1.12 -12.73
C HIS A 94 -15.30 2.39 -12.46
N HIS A 95 -15.59 3.06 -11.33
CA HIS A 95 -14.95 4.33 -10.97
C HIS A 95 -14.11 4.23 -9.70
N THR A 96 -14.34 3.22 -8.86
CA THR A 96 -13.60 3.00 -7.62
C THR A 96 -12.98 1.61 -7.54
N VAL A 97 -11.95 1.46 -6.71
CA VAL A 97 -11.31 0.16 -6.41
C VAL A 97 -12.33 -0.85 -5.88
N ALA A 98 -13.23 -0.42 -4.99
CA ALA A 98 -14.25 -1.28 -4.41
C ALA A 98 -15.21 -1.83 -5.48
N GLU A 99 -15.73 -0.96 -6.35
CA GLU A 99 -16.59 -1.36 -7.48
C GLU A 99 -15.87 -2.33 -8.43
N ALA A 100 -14.62 -2.04 -8.78
CA ALA A 100 -13.84 -2.92 -9.62
C ALA A 100 -13.57 -4.27 -8.95
N LEU A 101 -13.34 -4.31 -7.64
CA LEU A 101 -13.09 -5.55 -6.93
C LEU A 101 -14.36 -6.40 -6.72
N ASP A 102 -15.55 -5.78 -6.73
CA ASP A 102 -16.83 -6.50 -6.72
C ASP A 102 -17.17 -7.13 -8.08
N ASP A 103 -16.48 -6.74 -9.15
CA ASP A 103 -16.56 -7.38 -10.45
C ASP A 103 -15.80 -8.72 -10.48
N PRO A 104 -16.46 -9.86 -10.76
CA PRO A 104 -15.82 -11.17 -10.70
C PRO A 104 -14.59 -11.31 -11.60
N LEU A 105 -14.58 -10.67 -12.78
CA LEU A 105 -13.45 -10.79 -13.71
C LEU A 105 -12.24 -9.99 -13.23
N CYS A 106 -12.47 -8.83 -12.64
CA CYS A 106 -11.41 -8.03 -12.04
C CYS A 106 -10.84 -8.70 -10.79
N ALA A 107 -11.70 -9.26 -9.93
CA ALA A 107 -11.29 -10.00 -8.74
C ALA A 107 -10.44 -11.23 -9.12
N GLU A 108 -10.88 -12.02 -10.09
CA GLU A 108 -10.12 -13.17 -10.60
C GLU A 108 -8.76 -12.75 -11.15
N ALA A 109 -8.69 -11.64 -11.89
CA ALA A 109 -7.42 -11.11 -12.40
C ALA A 109 -6.46 -10.70 -11.28
N VAL A 110 -6.96 -10.10 -10.19
CA VAL A 110 -6.14 -9.75 -9.01
C VAL A 110 -5.60 -11.00 -8.32
N GLU A 111 -6.44 -12.02 -8.11
CA GLU A 111 -6.00 -13.27 -7.49
C GLU A 111 -4.92 -13.97 -8.33
N ALA A 112 -5.13 -14.09 -9.64
CA ALA A 112 -4.15 -14.68 -10.55
C ALA A 112 -2.82 -13.90 -10.55
N PHE A 113 -2.89 -12.57 -10.53
CA PHE A 113 -1.70 -11.72 -10.44
C PHE A 113 -0.96 -11.89 -9.10
N TRP A 114 -1.70 -11.98 -8.00
CA TRP A 114 -1.10 -12.23 -6.69
C TRP A 114 -0.45 -13.61 -6.61
N ASP A 115 -1.06 -14.64 -7.19
CA ASP A 115 -0.51 -15.99 -7.25
C ASP A 115 0.84 -16.02 -7.95
N GLU A 116 0.94 -15.30 -9.08
CA GLU A 116 2.22 -15.13 -9.76
C GLU A 116 3.25 -14.38 -8.90
N ALA A 117 2.86 -13.26 -8.28
CA ALA A 117 3.76 -12.49 -7.44
C ALA A 117 4.28 -13.27 -6.23
N GLN A 118 3.46 -14.15 -5.65
CA GLN A 118 3.83 -14.93 -4.48
C GLN A 118 4.99 -15.91 -4.76
N HIS A 119 5.15 -16.41 -6.00
CA HIS A 119 6.28 -17.27 -6.36
C HIS A 119 7.65 -16.60 -6.14
N HIS A 120 7.69 -15.26 -6.17
CA HIS A 120 8.90 -14.47 -5.98
C HIS A 120 9.06 -13.91 -4.56
N LEU A 121 8.05 -14.06 -3.70
CA LEU A 121 8.01 -13.53 -2.33
C LEU A 121 8.19 -14.65 -1.31
N THR A 122 9.38 -15.25 -1.29
CA THR A 122 9.64 -16.52 -0.57
C THR A 122 9.96 -16.36 0.91
N LEU A 123 10.20 -15.13 1.40
CA LEU A 123 10.57 -14.89 2.80
C LEU A 123 9.35 -15.12 3.73
N PRO A 124 9.40 -16.08 4.69
CA PRO A 124 8.24 -16.40 5.53
C PRO A 124 7.72 -15.23 6.37
N ALA A 125 8.61 -14.31 6.80
CA ALA A 125 8.26 -13.12 7.56
C ALA A 125 7.35 -12.14 6.78
N LEU A 126 7.17 -12.35 5.48
CA LEU A 126 6.26 -11.58 4.64
C LEU A 126 4.78 -11.94 4.85
N ASP A 127 4.46 -13.08 5.47
CA ASP A 127 3.09 -13.54 5.74
C ASP A 127 2.09 -13.17 4.63
N ILE A 128 2.34 -13.71 3.43
CA ILE A 128 1.58 -13.36 2.23
C ILE A 128 0.07 -13.63 2.38
N PRO A 129 -0.39 -14.76 2.97
CA PRO A 129 -1.81 -14.99 3.20
C PRO A 129 -2.46 -13.87 4.02
N ALA A 130 -1.89 -13.52 5.19
CA ALA A 130 -2.44 -12.46 6.02
C ALA A 130 -2.39 -11.09 5.31
N TYR A 131 -1.32 -10.83 4.55
CA TYR A 131 -1.20 -9.58 3.81
C TYR A 131 -2.25 -9.47 2.70
N ARG A 132 -2.52 -10.54 1.94
CA ARG A 132 -3.60 -10.54 0.93
C ARG A 132 -4.98 -10.37 1.55
N ASP A 133 -5.25 -11.02 2.69
CA ASP A 133 -6.52 -10.85 3.41
C ASP A 133 -6.73 -9.41 3.83
N ALA A 134 -5.70 -8.77 4.39
CA ALA A 134 -5.71 -7.35 4.68
C ALA A 134 -5.98 -6.53 3.41
N LEU A 135 -5.30 -6.80 2.30
CA LEU A 135 -5.53 -6.07 1.04
C LEU A 135 -6.97 -6.18 0.54
N ARG A 136 -7.60 -7.35 0.63
CA ARG A 136 -9.02 -7.53 0.24
C ARG A 136 -9.94 -6.67 1.10
N GLU A 137 -9.72 -6.66 2.41
CA GLU A 137 -10.50 -5.81 3.33
C GLU A 137 -10.29 -4.32 3.01
N ARG A 138 -9.04 -3.92 2.79
CA ARG A 138 -8.65 -2.54 2.48
C ARG A 138 -9.25 -2.05 1.17
N PHE A 139 -9.21 -2.86 0.12
CA PHE A 139 -9.76 -2.51 -1.20
C PHE A 139 -11.29 -2.42 -1.21
N ARG A 140 -11.97 -3.17 -0.36
CA ARG A 140 -13.43 -3.08 -0.18
C ARG A 140 -13.87 -1.90 0.68
N ASN A 141 -12.94 -1.16 1.30
CA ASN A 141 -13.29 -0.07 2.18
C ASN A 141 -13.85 1.14 1.41
N ALA A 142 -15.17 1.17 1.24
CA ALA A 142 -15.89 2.21 0.51
C ALA A 142 -15.75 3.62 1.12
N ARG A 143 -15.37 3.74 2.41
CA ARG A 143 -15.09 5.06 3.02
C ARG A 143 -13.88 5.74 2.41
N ILE A 144 -13.06 4.95 1.73
CA ILE A 144 -11.89 5.42 1.02
C ILE A 144 -12.22 5.29 -0.45
N ALA A 145 -12.87 6.32 -1.01
CA ALA A 145 -13.24 6.36 -2.42
C ALA A 145 -12.00 6.49 -3.31
N HIS A 146 -11.23 5.41 -3.42
CA HIS A 146 -10.06 5.28 -4.29
C HIS A 146 -10.50 5.32 -5.74
N ARG A 147 -10.44 6.51 -6.33
CA ARG A 147 -10.83 6.74 -7.73
C ARG A 147 -9.83 6.04 -8.65
N LEU A 148 -10.32 5.16 -9.52
CA LEU A 148 -9.48 4.44 -10.47
C LEU A 148 -8.75 5.41 -11.41
N GLU A 149 -9.38 6.53 -11.78
CA GLU A 149 -8.77 7.59 -12.58
C GLU A 149 -7.51 8.19 -11.92
N GLN A 150 -7.54 8.37 -10.59
CA GLN A 150 -6.39 8.87 -9.83
C GLN A 150 -5.28 7.82 -9.73
N ILE A 151 -5.65 6.54 -9.67
CA ILE A 151 -4.68 5.43 -9.66
C ILE A 151 -4.07 5.24 -11.06
N ALA A 152 -4.85 5.40 -12.12
CA ALA A 152 -4.37 5.32 -13.50
C ALA A 152 -3.48 6.53 -13.87
N ALA A 153 -3.63 7.66 -13.18
CA ALA A 153 -2.73 8.80 -13.34
C ALA A 153 -1.27 8.37 -13.05
N ASP A 154 -0.35 8.83 -13.91
CA ASP A 154 1.08 8.49 -13.94
C ASP A 154 1.40 7.01 -14.23
N GLY A 155 0.50 6.31 -14.93
CA GLY A 155 0.63 4.90 -15.29
C GLY A 155 1.96 4.48 -15.94
N THR A 156 2.55 5.32 -16.79
CA THR A 156 3.85 5.05 -17.44
C THR A 156 5.01 5.04 -16.45
N THR A 157 4.99 5.95 -15.48
CA THR A 157 5.96 5.99 -14.38
C THR A 157 5.75 4.79 -13.46
N LYS A 158 4.50 4.44 -13.16
CA LYS A 158 4.15 3.30 -12.30
C LYS A 158 4.60 1.96 -12.89
N ILE A 159 4.26 1.67 -14.15
CA ILE A 159 4.67 0.42 -14.81
C ILE A 159 6.21 0.27 -14.82
N THR A 160 6.95 1.38 -14.94
CA THR A 160 8.42 1.36 -14.92
C THR A 160 8.99 1.05 -13.54
N HIS A 161 8.34 1.50 -12.45
CA HIS A 161 8.82 1.30 -11.08
C HIS A 161 8.26 0.03 -10.43
N GLU A 162 7.02 -0.33 -10.73
CA GLU A 162 6.31 -1.50 -10.19
C GLU A 162 6.79 -2.80 -10.84
N GLY A 163 7.19 -2.74 -12.12
CA GLY A 163 7.77 -3.87 -12.85
C GLY A 163 6.84 -5.08 -12.98
N SER A 164 7.28 -6.10 -13.72
CA SER A 164 6.66 -7.42 -13.65
C SER A 164 7.13 -8.12 -12.38
N PRO A 165 6.30 -8.96 -11.72
CA PRO A 165 6.79 -9.90 -10.72
C PRO A 165 8.05 -10.63 -11.22
N GLY A 166 9.06 -10.73 -10.36
CA GLY A 166 10.34 -11.34 -10.70
C GLY A 166 11.37 -10.43 -11.40
N SER A 167 11.02 -9.19 -11.73
CA SER A 167 12.01 -8.19 -12.18
C SER A 167 12.67 -7.49 -10.99
N PRO A 168 14.01 -7.29 -10.97
CA PRO A 168 14.65 -6.53 -9.90
C PRO A 168 14.07 -5.11 -9.84
N CYS A 169 13.62 -4.69 -8.67
CA CYS A 169 13.19 -3.32 -8.43
C CYS A 169 14.39 -2.39 -8.72
N ARG A 170 14.34 -1.62 -9.81
CA ARG A 170 15.37 -0.60 -10.09
C ARG A 170 15.07 0.64 -9.23
N ALA A 171 15.31 0.54 -7.93
CA ALA A 171 15.47 1.73 -7.11
C ALA A 171 16.70 2.50 -7.63
N ARG A 172 16.48 3.63 -8.31
CA ARG A 172 17.57 4.59 -8.59
C ARG A 172 18.01 5.18 -7.25
N GLY A 173 18.96 4.52 -6.60
CA GLY A 173 19.40 4.92 -5.26
C GLY A 173 20.54 4.11 -4.67
N ARG A 174 21.38 3.44 -5.45
CA ARG A 174 22.71 3.04 -4.96
C ARG A 174 23.70 4.14 -5.34
N SER A 175 24.03 4.99 -4.37
CA SER A 175 25.29 5.72 -4.39
C SER A 175 26.41 4.68 -4.47
N GLU A 176 27.09 4.63 -5.60
CA GLU A 176 28.39 3.99 -5.70
C GLU A 176 29.33 4.64 -4.68
N ARG A 177 29.84 3.84 -3.75
CA ARG A 177 31.14 4.03 -3.09
C ARG A 177 31.74 2.66 -2.84
#